data_AF-A0A8X6MR76-F1
#
_entry.id   AF-A0A8X6MR76-F1
#
_cell.length_a   1.000
_cell.length_b   1.000
_cell.length_c   1.000
_cell.angle_alpha   90.00
_cell.angle_beta   90.00
_cell.angle_gamma   90.00
#
_symmetry.space_group_name_H-M   'P 1'
#
loop_
_entity.id
_entity.type
_entity.pdbx_description
1 polymer ?
#
loop_
_entity_poly.entity_id
_entity_poly.type
_entity_poly.pdbx_seq_one_letter_code
_entity_poly.pdbx_strand_id
1 'polypeptide(L)'
;MLRSRFILARISHSRVELNFRYRLLKGTCCLIGHRTEPHIRHSNSNLLVIMAGHHVLLTGPPGIGKTTVVKKLCELLKEKNMMYQGFFTEEVRNGRERIGFDIVSTFGKHGTLARVSIPNIRGPKVGKYTVDVSSFEALALPVFDCAPSSILILDEIGKMESFSKPFLSKTREAFAKDGIKILATIPVARNALPFVDELRNRKDCLLIQVTKENREDLPSEIVLHLLKT
;
A
#
# COMPACT_ATOMS: atom_id res chain seq x y z
N MET A 1 45.87 1.95 11.70
CA MET A 1 45.98 2.57 10.35
C MET A 1 45.05 1.81 9.39
N LEU A 2 43.75 2.14 9.33
CA LEU A 2 42.81 1.51 8.38
C LEU A 2 42.62 2.41 7.15
N ARG A 3 43.10 1.97 5.98
CA ARG A 3 42.81 2.61 4.69
C ARG A 3 41.32 2.42 4.38
N SER A 4 40.56 3.52 4.35
CA SER A 4 39.16 3.50 3.91
C SER A 4 39.09 3.31 2.39
N ARG A 5 38.47 2.22 1.91
CA ARG A 5 38.18 2.03 0.47
C ARG A 5 36.95 2.86 0.10
N PHE A 6 37.10 3.76 -0.87
CA PHE A 6 36.00 4.48 -1.50
C PHE A 6 35.61 3.71 -2.77
N ILE A 7 34.31 3.49 -2.99
CA ILE A 7 33.79 2.92 -4.23
C ILE A 7 33.20 4.07 -5.04
N LEU A 8 33.69 4.26 -6.27
CA LEU A 8 33.02 5.07 -7.27
C LEU A 8 32.05 4.17 -8.03
N ALA A 9 30.76 4.46 -7.95
CA ALA A 9 29.76 3.89 -8.84
C ALA A 9 29.52 4.88 -10.00
N ARG A 10 29.76 4.43 -11.23
CA ARG A 10 29.38 5.16 -12.45
C ARG A 10 28.03 4.64 -12.92
N ILE A 11 27.04 5.52 -13.03
CA ILE A 11 25.76 5.22 -13.67
C ILE A 11 25.71 6.04 -14.95
N SER A 12 25.66 5.35 -16.10
CA SER A 12 25.52 5.96 -17.42
C SER A 12 24.08 5.81 -17.88
N HIS A 13 23.30 6.88 -17.82
CA HIS A 13 22.13 7.09 -18.68
C HIS A 13 22.14 8.55 -19.12
N SER A 14 22.26 8.77 -20.44
CA SER A 14 22.28 10.06 -21.14
C SER A 14 23.27 11.12 -20.61
N ARG A 15 24.47 11.17 -21.20
CA ARG A 15 25.46 12.30 -21.27
C ARG A 15 25.66 13.22 -20.05
N VAL A 16 25.41 12.78 -18.82
CA VAL A 16 25.85 13.48 -17.61
C VAL A 16 26.57 12.49 -16.67
N GLU A 17 27.89 12.66 -16.52
CA GLU A 17 28.69 11.90 -15.55
C GLU A 17 28.49 12.51 -14.15
N LEU A 18 27.77 11.82 -13.27
CA LEU A 18 27.69 12.17 -11.84
C LEU A 18 28.60 11.23 -11.04
N ASN A 19 29.66 11.76 -10.45
CA ASN A 19 30.57 11.01 -9.57
C ASN A 19 30.13 11.17 -8.11
N PHE A 20 29.61 10.10 -7.51
CA PHE A 20 29.30 10.06 -6.07
C PHE A 20 30.41 9.33 -5.30
N ARG A 21 30.88 9.94 -4.19
CA ARG A 21 31.82 9.33 -3.25
C ARG A 21 31.06 8.75 -2.05
N TYR A 22 31.20 7.45 -1.82
CA TYR A 22 30.61 6.77 -0.66
C TYR A 22 31.67 6.32 0.33
N ARG A 23 31.35 6.40 1.63
CA ARG A 23 32.16 5.83 2.72
C ARG A 23 31.39 4.68 3.36
N LEU A 24 31.89 3.46 3.22
CA LEU A 24 31.35 2.28 3.91
C LEU A 24 31.87 2.28 5.36
N LEU A 25 30.97 2.57 6.31
CA LEU A 25 31.20 2.34 7.74
C LEU A 25 30.21 1.26 8.19
N LYS A 26 30.75 0.11 8.61
CA LYS A 26 30.07 -1.03 9.27
C LYS A 26 28.53 -1.01 9.18
N GLY A 27 28.00 -1.40 8.02
CA GLY A 27 26.58 -1.76 7.86
C GLY A 27 25.58 -0.63 7.58
N THR A 28 26.00 0.63 7.45
CA THR A 28 25.12 1.74 7.03
C THR A 28 25.84 2.67 6.04
N CYS A 29 25.17 3.03 4.94
CA CYS A 29 25.69 3.96 3.93
C CYS A 29 25.14 5.36 4.23
N CYS A 30 26.01 6.32 4.55
CA CYS A 30 25.65 7.70 4.83
C CYS A 30 26.21 8.61 3.72
N LEU A 31 25.34 9.42 3.10
CA LEU A 31 25.71 10.42 2.08
C LEU A 31 26.33 11.64 2.77
N ILE A 32 27.55 12.01 2.37
CA ILE A 32 28.22 13.24 2.83
C ILE A 32 28.18 14.23 1.67
N GLY A 33 27.29 15.23 1.72
CA GLY A 33 27.15 16.25 0.69
C GLY A 33 27.92 17.54 1.03
N HIS A 34 28.60 18.12 0.04
CA HIS A 34 29.05 19.52 0.05
C HIS A 34 28.36 20.29 -1.10
N ARG A 35 27.93 21.52 -0.79
CA ARG A 35 27.16 22.45 -1.63
C ARG A 35 27.96 23.01 -2.81
N THR A 36 27.30 23.21 -3.95
CA THR A 36 27.20 24.50 -4.70
C THR A 36 26.13 24.38 -5.80
N GLU A 37 25.24 25.38 -5.89
CA GLU A 37 24.19 25.63 -6.91
C GLU A 37 24.77 26.16 -8.25
N PRO A 38 24.03 26.27 -9.40
CA PRO A 38 22.60 26.64 -9.50
C PRO A 38 21.70 25.97 -10.58
N HIS A 39 20.38 26.15 -10.36
CA HIS A 39 19.25 26.11 -11.31
C HIS A 39 19.04 24.89 -12.21
N ILE A 40 18.47 23.83 -11.64
CA ILE A 40 17.56 22.91 -12.35
C ILE A 40 16.35 22.68 -11.45
N ARG A 41 15.13 22.78 -12.00
CA ARG A 41 13.88 22.49 -11.30
C ARG A 41 13.90 21.02 -10.86
N HIS A 42 14.28 20.80 -9.60
CA HIS A 42 14.23 19.49 -8.97
C HIS A 42 12.78 19.14 -8.65
N SER A 43 12.17 18.26 -9.44
CA SER A 43 11.19 17.33 -8.88
C SER A 43 11.95 16.48 -7.86
N ASN A 44 11.80 16.80 -6.58
CA ASN A 44 12.41 16.05 -5.47
C ASN A 44 11.78 14.66 -5.39
N SER A 45 12.21 13.76 -6.28
CA SER A 45 12.00 12.32 -6.16
C SER A 45 12.91 11.79 -5.05
N ASN A 46 12.54 12.06 -3.81
CA ASN A 46 13.10 11.45 -2.60
C ASN A 46 12.77 9.95 -2.47
N LEU A 47 12.27 9.32 -3.53
CA LEU A 47 12.03 7.88 -3.61
C LEU A 47 13.31 7.11 -3.98
N LEU A 48 14.46 7.54 -3.44
CA LEU A 48 15.63 6.66 -3.34
C LEU A 48 15.61 6.00 -1.95
N VAL A 49 14.53 5.29 -1.67
CA VAL A 49 14.46 4.35 -0.54
C VAL A 49 14.77 2.98 -1.10
N ILE A 50 15.81 2.37 -0.54
CA ILE A 50 16.39 1.06 -0.87
C ILE A 50 15.28 0.06 -1.27
N MET A 51 15.27 -0.31 -2.56
CA MET A 51 14.31 -1.25 -3.17
C MET A 51 14.51 -2.67 -2.62
N ALA A 52 13.86 -2.99 -1.50
CA ALA A 52 13.84 -4.36 -0.97
C ALA A 52 12.43 -4.97 -0.87
N GLY A 53 11.38 -4.19 -1.16
CA GLY A 53 9.99 -4.66 -1.05
C GLY A 53 9.28 -4.75 -2.40
N HIS A 54 8.71 -5.92 -2.69
CA HIS A 54 7.84 -6.14 -3.86
C HIS A 54 6.36 -5.88 -3.52
N HIS A 55 6.02 -5.77 -2.23
CA HIS A 55 4.72 -5.31 -1.77
C HIS A 55 4.73 -3.82 -1.41
N VAL A 56 3.56 -3.19 -1.45
CA VAL A 56 3.36 -1.78 -1.12
C VAL A 56 2.25 -1.67 -0.08
N LEU A 57 2.54 -0.96 1.01
CA LEU A 57 1.59 -0.64 2.07
C LEU A 57 1.34 0.86 2.08
N LEU A 58 0.11 1.28 1.86
CA LEU A 58 -0.30 2.68 1.98
C LEU A 58 -0.86 2.95 3.37
N THR A 59 -0.37 3.99 4.03
CA THR A 59 -0.89 4.42 5.33
C THR A 59 -1.17 5.92 5.34
N GLY A 60 -2.01 6.38 6.24
CA GLY A 60 -2.37 7.79 6.33
C GLY A 60 -3.64 7.99 7.16
N PRO A 61 -3.94 9.25 7.53
CA PRO A 61 -5.11 9.55 8.33
C PRO A 61 -6.41 9.19 7.58
N PRO A 62 -7.49 8.84 8.29
CA PRO A 62 -8.79 8.61 7.68
C PRO A 62 -9.23 9.81 6.81
N GLY A 63 -9.76 9.54 5.62
CA GLY A 63 -10.23 10.59 4.70
C GLY A 63 -9.15 11.30 3.87
N ILE A 64 -7.86 10.92 3.97
CA ILE A 64 -6.79 11.53 3.16
C ILE A 64 -6.92 11.24 1.64
N GLY A 65 -7.61 10.15 1.30
CA GLY A 65 -7.82 9.69 -0.08
C GLY A 65 -7.08 8.39 -0.45
N LYS A 66 -6.75 7.52 0.51
CA LYS A 66 -6.07 6.23 0.22
C LYS A 66 -6.83 5.39 -0.81
N THR A 67 -8.13 5.19 -0.60
CA THR A 67 -9.01 4.52 -1.56
C THR A 67 -9.02 5.19 -2.94
N THR A 68 -8.94 6.53 -2.99
CA THR A 68 -8.85 7.27 -4.26
C THR A 68 -7.54 6.97 -4.98
N VAL A 69 -6.41 6.91 -4.26
CA VAL A 69 -5.11 6.49 -4.81
C VAL A 69 -5.20 5.07 -5.36
N VAL A 70 -5.79 4.15 -4.61
CA VAL A 70 -5.99 2.74 -5.03
C VAL A 70 -6.84 2.66 -6.29
N LYS A 71 -7.96 3.38 -6.37
CA LYS A 71 -8.84 3.39 -7.55
C LYS A 71 -8.14 3.92 -8.79
N LYS A 72 -7.43 5.05 -8.69
CA LYS A 72 -6.61 5.60 -9.79
C LYS A 72 -5.53 4.62 -10.23
N LEU A 73 -4.93 3.91 -9.29
CA LEU A 73 -3.95 2.86 -9.60
C LEU A 73 -4.59 1.69 -10.36
N CYS A 74 -5.78 1.23 -9.98
CA CYS A 74 -6.53 0.20 -10.71
C CYS A 74 -6.83 0.63 -12.16
N GLU A 75 -7.14 1.90 -12.38
CA GLU A 75 -7.34 2.47 -13.72
C GLU A 75 -6.04 2.41 -14.54
N LEU A 76 -4.92 2.86 -13.98
CA LEU A 76 -3.61 2.80 -14.63
C LEU A 76 -3.15 1.36 -14.92
N LEU A 77 -3.40 0.42 -14.01
CA LEU A 77 -3.10 -1.00 -14.25
C LEU A 77 -3.93 -1.56 -15.41
N LYS A 78 -5.20 -1.17 -15.49
CA LYS A 78 -6.10 -1.55 -16.58
C LYS A 78 -5.62 -0.98 -17.92
N GLU A 79 -5.24 0.29 -17.97
CA GLU A 79 -4.67 0.92 -19.17
C GLU A 79 -3.40 0.22 -19.67
N LYS A 80 -2.62 -0.35 -18.75
CA LYS A 80 -1.41 -1.12 -19.05
C LYS A 80 -1.66 -2.61 -19.32
N ASN A 81 -2.92 -3.06 -19.39
CA ASN A 81 -3.31 -4.46 -19.54
C ASN A 81 -2.70 -5.39 -18.48
N MET A 82 -2.52 -4.89 -17.26
CA MET A 82 -2.03 -5.70 -16.15
C MET A 82 -3.18 -6.41 -15.46
N MET A 83 -2.96 -7.69 -15.16
CA MET A 83 -3.90 -8.50 -14.40
C MET A 83 -3.77 -8.16 -12.90
N TYR A 84 -4.85 -7.67 -12.31
CA TYR A 84 -4.96 -7.46 -10.88
C TYR A 84 -6.30 -7.98 -10.37
N GLN A 85 -6.34 -8.32 -9.09
CA GLN A 85 -7.57 -8.67 -8.40
C GLN A 85 -7.57 -8.14 -6.97
N GLY A 86 -8.72 -8.05 -6.35
CA GLY A 86 -8.81 -7.55 -4.99
C GLY A 86 -10.17 -6.96 -4.67
N PHE A 87 -10.16 -6.10 -3.67
CA PHE A 87 -11.31 -5.29 -3.31
C PHE A 87 -10.88 -3.93 -2.80
N PHE A 88 -11.83 -3.01 -2.79
CA PHE A 88 -11.71 -1.71 -2.15
C PHE A 88 -12.95 -1.41 -1.33
N THR A 89 -12.79 -0.48 -0.38
CA THR A 89 -13.86 -0.09 0.52
C THR A 89 -14.44 1.24 0.09
N GLU A 90 -15.75 1.35 0.01
CA GLU A 90 -16.45 2.59 -0.31
C GLU A 90 -17.18 3.15 0.90
N GLU A 91 -17.03 4.45 1.14
CA GLU A 91 -17.76 5.14 2.19
C GLU A 91 -19.21 5.38 1.76
N VAL A 92 -20.15 4.96 2.61
CA VAL A 92 -21.59 5.13 2.37
C VAL A 92 -22.11 6.29 3.20
N ARG A 93 -22.76 7.24 2.54
CA ARG A 93 -23.28 8.47 3.15
C ARG A 93 -24.76 8.66 2.91
N ASN A 94 -25.46 9.18 3.91
CA ASN A 94 -26.78 9.78 3.77
C ASN A 94 -26.61 11.31 3.95
N GLY A 95 -26.62 12.05 2.85
CA GLY A 95 -26.24 13.46 2.85
C GLY A 95 -24.79 13.65 3.34
N ARG A 96 -24.62 14.41 4.44
CA ARG A 96 -23.30 14.65 5.05
C ARG A 96 -22.92 13.58 6.07
N GLU A 97 -23.85 12.73 6.49
CA GLU A 97 -23.59 11.73 7.52
C GLU A 97 -23.06 10.44 6.91
N ARG A 98 -21.93 9.96 7.42
CA ARG A 98 -21.44 8.61 7.11
C ARG A 98 -22.26 7.55 7.82
N ILE A 99 -22.99 6.75 7.04
CA ILE A 99 -23.87 5.67 7.49
C ILE A 99 -23.23 4.28 7.37
N GLY A 100 -22.07 4.14 6.74
CA GLY A 100 -21.32 2.89 6.75
C GLY A 100 -20.25 2.78 5.68
N PHE A 101 -19.91 1.53 5.37
CA PHE A 101 -18.86 1.14 4.43
C PHE A 101 -19.30 -0.08 3.63
N ASP A 102 -19.05 -0.06 2.33
CA ASP A 102 -19.22 -1.19 1.43
C ASP A 102 -17.90 -1.75 0.97
N ILE A 103 -17.90 -3.04 0.68
CA ILE A 103 -16.81 -3.73 -0.01
C ILE A 103 -17.20 -3.91 -1.48
N VAL A 104 -16.27 -3.56 -2.36
CA VAL A 104 -16.43 -3.71 -3.81
C VAL A 104 -15.27 -4.54 -4.33
N SER A 105 -15.57 -5.70 -4.89
CA SER A 105 -14.54 -6.53 -5.51
C SER A 105 -14.20 -6.04 -6.92
N THR A 106 -12.98 -6.32 -7.35
CA THR A 106 -12.56 -6.07 -8.75
C THR A 106 -13.35 -6.91 -9.76
N PHE A 107 -14.13 -7.89 -9.31
CA PHE A 107 -15.05 -8.68 -10.12
C PHE A 107 -16.43 -8.01 -10.30
N GLY A 108 -16.60 -6.77 -9.82
CA GLY A 108 -17.84 -6.01 -9.94
C GLY A 108 -18.92 -6.41 -8.94
N LYS A 109 -18.60 -7.23 -7.92
CA LYS A 109 -19.54 -7.55 -6.85
C LYS A 109 -19.45 -6.51 -5.75
N HIS A 110 -20.60 -6.25 -5.11
CA HIS A 110 -20.74 -5.26 -4.06
C HIS A 110 -21.43 -5.87 -2.83
N GLY A 111 -20.98 -5.52 -1.64
CA GLY A 111 -21.51 -6.05 -0.38
C GLY A 111 -21.32 -5.08 0.78
N THR A 112 -22.06 -5.29 1.86
CA THR A 112 -21.94 -4.45 3.06
C THR A 112 -20.76 -4.88 3.91
N LEU A 113 -19.85 -3.96 4.23
CA LEU A 113 -18.81 -4.20 5.24
C LEU A 113 -19.34 -3.82 6.63
N ALA A 114 -19.88 -2.61 6.76
CA ALA A 114 -20.43 -2.13 8.03
C ALA A 114 -21.50 -1.05 7.84
N ARG A 115 -22.45 -0.95 8.78
CA ARG A 115 -23.52 0.07 8.76
C ARG A 115 -23.87 0.56 10.16
N VAL A 116 -24.41 1.78 10.25
CA VAL A 116 -25.04 2.30 11.47
C VAL A 116 -26.37 1.57 11.63
N SER A 117 -26.55 0.91 12.78
CA SER A 117 -27.80 0.22 13.13
C SER A 117 -28.31 -0.73 12.05
N ILE A 118 -27.73 -1.93 11.97
CA ILE A 118 -28.32 -3.01 11.18
C ILE A 118 -29.34 -3.73 12.06
N PRO A 119 -30.66 -3.64 11.79
CA PRO A 119 -31.64 -4.43 12.52
C PRO A 119 -31.34 -5.92 12.28
N ASN A 120 -31.34 -6.71 13.34
CA ASN A 120 -31.20 -8.18 13.30
C ASN A 120 -29.85 -8.76 12.85
N ILE A 121 -28.82 -7.95 12.53
CA ILE A 121 -27.45 -8.46 12.35
C ILE A 121 -26.68 -8.35 13.66
N ARG A 122 -26.30 -9.52 14.21
CA ARG A 122 -25.34 -9.63 15.30
C ARG A 122 -23.94 -9.67 14.72
N GLY A 123 -23.20 -8.59 14.89
CA GLY A 123 -21.82 -8.47 14.44
C GLY A 123 -20.98 -7.66 15.41
N PRO A 124 -19.64 -7.75 15.32
CA PRO A 124 -18.76 -6.95 16.13
C PRO A 124 -18.95 -5.45 15.82
N LYS A 125 -18.74 -4.62 16.84
CA LYS A 125 -18.94 -3.16 16.74
C LYS A 125 -17.64 -2.39 16.68
N VAL A 126 -17.61 -1.36 15.83
CA VAL A 126 -16.57 -0.34 15.77
C VAL A 126 -17.21 1.03 15.84
N GLY A 127 -17.18 1.65 17.03
CA GLY A 127 -17.94 2.87 17.29
C GLY A 127 -19.45 2.62 17.10
N LYS A 128 -20.11 3.40 16.24
CA LYS A 128 -21.53 3.24 15.90
C LYS A 128 -21.82 2.20 14.82
N TYR A 129 -20.80 1.60 14.21
CA TYR A 129 -20.96 0.67 13.09
C TYR A 129 -20.97 -0.78 13.57
N THR A 130 -21.93 -1.56 13.08
CA THR A 130 -21.93 -3.03 13.19
C THR A 130 -21.31 -3.60 11.91
N VAL A 131 -20.31 -4.47 12.04
CA VAL A 131 -19.62 -5.12 10.92
C VAL A 131 -20.39 -6.37 10.52
N ASP A 132 -20.66 -6.51 9.21
CA ASP A 132 -21.22 -7.72 8.61
C ASP A 132 -20.07 -8.59 8.10
N VAL A 133 -19.54 -9.43 8.98
CA VAL A 133 -18.37 -10.28 8.68
C VAL A 133 -18.70 -11.28 7.57
N SER A 134 -19.92 -11.83 7.55
CA SER A 134 -20.34 -12.79 6.53
C SER A 134 -20.45 -12.15 5.15
N SER A 135 -21.04 -10.95 5.04
CA SER A 135 -21.07 -10.22 3.77
C SER A 135 -19.67 -9.81 3.33
N PHE A 136 -18.77 -9.43 4.25
CA PHE A 136 -17.38 -9.13 3.91
C PHE A 136 -16.67 -10.37 3.37
N GLU A 137 -16.73 -11.51 4.07
CA GLU A 137 -16.04 -12.75 3.68
C GLU A 137 -16.48 -13.26 2.30
N ALA A 138 -17.77 -13.15 1.98
CA ALA A 138 -18.32 -13.57 0.68
C ALA A 138 -17.70 -12.82 -0.52
N LEU A 139 -17.12 -11.63 -0.31
CA LEU A 139 -16.46 -10.84 -1.34
C LEU A 139 -14.93 -10.82 -1.19
N ALA A 140 -14.41 -10.78 0.05
CA ALA A 140 -12.99 -10.66 0.34
C ALA A 140 -12.21 -11.98 0.19
N LEU A 141 -12.81 -13.13 0.53
CA LEU A 141 -12.09 -14.41 0.45
C LEU A 141 -11.87 -14.88 -1.00
N PRO A 142 -12.85 -14.76 -1.93
CA PRO A 142 -12.64 -15.21 -3.31
C PRO A 142 -11.51 -14.49 -4.05
N VAL A 143 -11.10 -13.28 -3.61
CA VAL A 143 -10.01 -12.54 -4.26
C VAL A 143 -8.64 -13.19 -4.06
N PHE A 144 -8.51 -14.19 -3.20
CA PHE A 144 -7.25 -14.92 -2.97
C PHE A 144 -7.11 -16.16 -3.87
N ASP A 145 -8.20 -16.66 -4.43
CA ASP A 145 -8.24 -17.98 -5.08
C ASP A 145 -8.15 -17.89 -6.62
N CYS A 146 -8.10 -16.69 -7.20
CA CYS A 146 -8.01 -16.53 -8.65
C CYS A 146 -6.58 -16.70 -9.20
N ALA A 147 -6.51 -17.22 -10.44
CA ALA A 147 -5.34 -17.53 -11.27
C ALA A 147 -4.28 -16.40 -11.29
N PRO A 148 -3.03 -16.60 -11.79
CA PRO A 148 -1.83 -15.87 -11.37
C PRO A 148 -1.84 -14.39 -11.79
N SER A 149 -2.69 -13.60 -11.15
CA SER A 149 -2.61 -12.16 -11.17
C SER A 149 -1.36 -11.80 -10.38
N SER A 150 -0.52 -10.98 -10.99
CA SER A 150 0.73 -10.56 -10.38
C SER A 150 0.51 -9.53 -9.29
N ILE A 151 -0.72 -8.98 -9.16
CA ILE A 151 -1.05 -7.89 -8.23
C ILE A 151 -2.36 -8.18 -7.50
N LEU A 152 -2.30 -8.26 -6.17
CA LEU A 152 -3.43 -8.34 -5.26
C LEU A 152 -3.65 -6.99 -4.56
N ILE A 153 -4.88 -6.49 -4.56
CA ILE A 153 -5.26 -5.20 -3.99
C ILE A 153 -6.18 -5.40 -2.78
N LEU A 154 -5.78 -4.85 -1.63
CA LEU A 154 -6.50 -4.98 -0.36
C LEU A 154 -6.70 -3.60 0.31
N ASP A 155 -7.81 -2.93 0.04
CA ASP A 155 -8.18 -1.65 0.67
C ASP A 155 -9.42 -1.82 1.57
N GLU A 156 -9.32 -1.95 2.90
CA GLU A 156 -8.17 -1.78 3.81
C GLU A 156 -7.92 -3.05 4.65
N ILE A 157 -6.71 -3.21 5.21
CA ILE A 157 -6.43 -4.18 6.30
C ILE A 157 -6.49 -3.42 7.62
N GLY A 158 -7.70 -3.27 8.17
CA GLY A 158 -7.97 -2.47 9.35
C GLY A 158 -8.76 -3.21 10.42
N LYS A 159 -9.37 -2.42 11.31
CA LYS A 159 -10.08 -2.95 12.48
C LYS A 159 -11.35 -3.71 12.08
N MET A 160 -12.07 -3.26 11.05
CA MET A 160 -13.32 -3.89 10.64
C MET A 160 -13.06 -5.24 9.96
N GLU A 161 -12.05 -5.30 9.11
CA GLU A 161 -11.65 -6.48 8.36
C GLU A 161 -10.98 -7.53 9.26
N SER A 162 -10.32 -7.08 10.33
CA SER A 162 -9.68 -7.96 11.32
C SER A 162 -10.64 -8.88 12.10
N PHE A 163 -11.96 -8.62 12.03
CA PHE A 163 -12.94 -9.54 12.61
C PHE A 163 -13.10 -10.84 11.82
N SER A 164 -12.70 -10.87 10.54
CA SER A 164 -12.61 -12.11 9.77
C SER A 164 -11.24 -12.76 9.96
N LYS A 165 -11.20 -13.81 10.80
CA LYS A 165 -9.99 -14.65 10.95
C LYS A 165 -9.58 -15.34 9.63
N PRO A 166 -10.52 -15.87 8.81
CA PRO A 166 -10.18 -16.42 7.49
C PRO A 166 -9.48 -15.40 6.60
N PHE A 167 -9.96 -14.14 6.57
CA PHE A 167 -9.34 -13.08 5.80
C PHE A 167 -7.91 -12.78 6.26
N LEU A 168 -7.68 -12.71 7.57
CA LEU A 168 -6.32 -12.50 8.11
C LEU A 168 -5.37 -13.66 7.77
N SER A 169 -5.86 -14.91 7.80
CA SER A 169 -5.07 -16.08 7.40
C SER A 169 -4.69 -16.02 5.93
N LYS A 170 -5.67 -15.82 5.05
CA LYS A 170 -5.46 -15.71 3.60
C LYS A 170 -4.55 -14.53 3.23
N THR A 171 -4.68 -13.40 3.93
CA THR A 171 -3.79 -12.26 3.77
C THR A 171 -2.36 -12.64 4.14
N ARG A 172 -2.14 -13.28 5.29
CA ARG A 172 -0.82 -13.76 5.72
C ARG A 172 -0.20 -14.74 4.73
N GLU A 173 -0.98 -15.69 4.24
CA GLU A 173 -0.56 -16.66 3.22
C GLU A 173 -0.16 -15.96 1.92
N ALA A 174 -0.92 -14.96 1.47
CA ALA A 174 -0.60 -14.18 0.27
C ALA A 174 0.71 -13.41 0.42
N PHE A 175 0.95 -12.75 1.55
CA PHE A 175 2.22 -12.07 1.85
C PHE A 175 3.40 -13.03 2.00
N ALA A 176 3.17 -14.33 2.23
CA ALA A 176 4.24 -15.32 2.31
C ALA A 176 4.54 -16.00 0.97
N LYS A 177 3.75 -15.74 -0.08
CA LYS A 177 3.84 -16.41 -1.36
C LYS A 177 4.66 -15.60 -2.36
N ASP A 178 5.65 -16.25 -2.96
CA ASP A 178 6.43 -15.67 -4.06
C ASP A 178 5.58 -15.47 -5.33
N GLY A 179 5.95 -14.48 -6.14
CA GLY A 179 5.33 -14.21 -7.44
C GLY A 179 4.02 -13.41 -7.38
N ILE A 180 3.57 -13.01 -6.19
CA ILE A 180 2.45 -12.09 -6.01
C ILE A 180 2.95 -10.77 -5.42
N LYS A 181 2.57 -9.65 -6.03
CA LYS A 181 2.76 -8.31 -5.47
C LYS A 181 1.46 -7.90 -4.79
N ILE A 182 1.57 -7.24 -3.64
CA ILE A 182 0.40 -6.85 -2.86
C ILE A 182 0.44 -5.35 -2.70
N LEU A 183 -0.65 -4.70 -3.07
CA LEU A 183 -0.95 -3.33 -2.68
C LEU A 183 -2.02 -3.39 -1.61
N ALA A 184 -1.68 -3.01 -0.39
CA ALA A 184 -2.66 -2.93 0.69
C ALA A 184 -2.67 -1.55 1.33
N THR A 185 -3.81 -1.15 1.87
CA THR A 185 -3.88 0.01 2.75
C THR A 185 -3.95 -0.45 4.21
N ILE A 186 -3.35 0.31 5.11
CA ILE A 186 -3.33 0.02 6.56
C ILE A 186 -3.55 1.31 7.37
N PRO A 187 -4.15 1.20 8.57
CA PRO A 187 -4.41 2.36 9.41
C PRO A 187 -3.10 3.00 9.91
N VAL A 188 -3.08 4.33 10.03
CA VAL A 188 -1.90 5.07 10.53
C VAL A 188 -1.60 4.81 12.00
N ALA A 189 -2.61 4.44 12.79
CA ALA A 189 -2.42 4.10 14.19
C ALA A 189 -1.45 2.92 14.34
N ARG A 190 -0.53 3.03 15.31
CA ARG A 190 0.38 1.95 15.70
C ARG A 190 -0.20 1.21 16.91
N ASN A 191 0.17 -0.06 17.07
CA ASN A 191 -0.18 -0.88 18.24
C ASN A 191 -1.69 -1.09 18.44
N ALA A 192 -2.51 -0.76 17.43
CA ALA A 192 -3.95 -0.93 17.49
C ALA A 192 -4.38 -2.35 17.13
N LEU A 193 -3.61 -3.01 16.25
CA LEU A 193 -3.89 -4.33 15.70
C LEU A 193 -2.56 -5.06 15.46
N PRO A 194 -2.27 -6.15 16.19
CA PRO A 194 -0.99 -6.87 16.06
C PRO A 194 -0.64 -7.27 14.62
N PHE A 195 -1.64 -7.65 13.82
CA PHE A 195 -1.43 -8.01 12.42
C PHE A 195 -1.03 -6.82 11.54
N VAL A 196 -1.55 -5.61 11.80
CA VAL A 196 -1.14 -4.41 11.07
C VAL A 196 0.30 -4.05 11.40
N ASP A 197 0.70 -4.17 12.66
CA ASP A 197 2.08 -3.93 13.06
C ASP A 197 3.03 -5.01 12.52
N GLU A 198 2.58 -6.26 12.41
CA GLU A 198 3.30 -7.33 11.70
C GLU A 198 3.59 -6.90 10.25
N LEU A 199 2.57 -6.51 9.48
CA LEU A 199 2.71 -6.06 8.09
C LEU A 199 3.64 -4.84 7.97
N ARG A 200 3.48 -3.85 8.86
CA ARG A 200 4.28 -2.62 8.87
C ARG A 200 5.78 -2.87 9.06
N ASN A 201 6.15 -3.93 9.78
CA ASN A 201 7.54 -4.26 10.09
C ASN A 201 8.17 -5.26 9.09
N ARG A 202 7.42 -5.70 8.08
CA ARG A 202 7.95 -6.60 7.05
C ARG A 202 8.99 -5.89 6.19
N LYS A 203 10.09 -6.57 5.92
CA LYS A 203 11.21 -6.04 5.11
C LYS A 203 10.94 -6.01 3.61
N ASP A 204 9.95 -6.79 3.16
CA ASP A 204 9.52 -6.89 1.77
C ASP A 204 8.33 -5.96 1.44
N CYS A 205 7.97 -5.07 2.36
CA CYS A 205 6.91 -4.09 2.19
C CYS A 205 7.49 -2.68 2.10
N LEU A 206 7.19 -1.97 1.02
CA LEU A 206 7.41 -0.53 0.91
C LEU A 206 6.25 0.19 1.59
N LEU A 207 6.49 0.75 2.78
CA LEU A 207 5.51 1.55 3.51
C LEU A 207 5.53 3.00 3.01
N ILE A 208 4.41 3.47 2.46
CA ILE A 208 4.24 4.82 1.95
C ILE A 208 3.16 5.54 2.76
N GLN A 209 3.51 6.70 3.31
CA GLN A 209 2.53 7.59 3.93
C GLN A 209 1.88 8.49 2.87
N VAL A 210 0.58 8.35 2.68
CA VAL A 210 -0.23 9.19 1.80
C VAL A 210 -0.45 10.55 2.47
N THR A 211 -0.16 11.61 1.74
CA THR A 211 -0.36 13.00 2.14
C THR A 211 -1.11 13.75 1.04
N LYS A 212 -1.50 15.01 1.29
CA LYS A 212 -2.19 15.82 0.26
C LYS A 212 -1.25 16.16 -0.89
N GLU A 213 0.04 16.24 -0.61
CA GLU A 213 1.09 16.67 -1.52
C GLU A 213 1.49 15.55 -2.49
N ASN A 214 1.41 14.28 -2.08
CA ASN A 214 1.87 13.15 -2.91
C ASN A 214 0.73 12.34 -3.54
N ARG A 215 -0.50 12.41 -3.03
CA ARG A 215 -1.59 11.50 -3.43
C ARG A 215 -1.98 11.54 -4.91
N GLU A 216 -1.66 12.62 -5.61
CA GLU A 216 -1.96 12.75 -7.04
C GLU A 216 -0.93 12.00 -7.91
N ASP A 217 0.35 12.02 -7.53
CA ASP A 217 1.44 11.39 -8.28
C ASP A 217 1.70 9.93 -7.85
N LEU A 218 1.36 9.58 -6.61
CA LEU A 218 1.56 8.25 -6.02
C LEU A 218 1.05 7.09 -6.89
N PRO A 219 -0.14 7.14 -7.53
CA PRO A 219 -0.61 6.04 -8.37
C PRO A 219 0.41 5.64 -9.46
N SER A 220 0.98 6.63 -10.16
CA SER A 220 1.97 6.38 -11.22
C SER A 220 3.29 5.85 -10.67
N GLU A 221 3.77 6.39 -9.55
CA GLU A 221 4.98 5.91 -8.89
C GLU A 221 4.86 4.45 -8.43
N ILE A 222 3.73 4.10 -7.83
CA ILE A 222 3.47 2.74 -7.35
C ILE A 222 3.38 1.78 -8.53
N VAL A 223 2.70 2.14 -9.62
CA VAL A 223 2.64 1.28 -10.83
C VAL A 223 4.04 1.04 -11.39
N LEU A 224 4.89 2.07 -11.45
CA LEU A 224 6.28 1.92 -11.90
C LEU A 224 7.10 1.01 -10.97
N HIS A 225 6.88 1.10 -9.65
CA HIS A 225 7.50 0.20 -8.67
C HIS A 225 7.07 -1.25 -8.90
N LEU A 226 5.76 -1.48 -9.01
CA LEU A 226 5.17 -2.80 -9.27
C LEU A 226 5.58 -3.40 -10.61
N LEU A 227 6.11 -2.61 -11.56
CA LEU A 227 6.63 -3.10 -12.85
C LEU A 227 8.12 -3.47 -12.83
N LYS A 228 8.92 -2.89 -11.92
CA LYS A 228 10.38 -3.01 -11.94
C LYS A 228 10.93 -4.17 -11.11
N THR A 229 10.25 -4.52 -10.02
CA THR A 229 10.52 -5.72 -9.19
C THR A 229 9.89 -6.95 -9.80
#